data_AF-A0A1A7ZV21-F1
#
_entry.id   AF-A0A1A7ZV21-F1
#
_cell.length_a   1.000
_cell.length_b   1.000
_cell.length_c   1.000
_cell.angle_alpha   90.00
_cell.angle_beta   90.00
_cell.angle_gamma   90.00
#
_symmetry.space_group_name_H-M   'P 1'
#
loop_
_entity.id
_entity.type
_entity.pdbx_description
1 polymer ?
#
loop_
_entity_poly.entity_id
_entity_poly.type
_entity_poly.pdbx_seq_one_letter_code
_entity_poly.pdbx_strand_id
1 'polypeptide(L)'
;MKMKKLLVFLLFLVLMTVYTDANPLIKESFAKQLLRSKRQERPLKAGHPDEPMREHLLHMQALDQRAQETNLENWMNPHCPPRCDRNYGHPI
;
A
#
# COMPACT_ATOMS: atom_id res chain seq x y z
N MET A 1 55.55 -12.36 -39.66
CA MET A 1 55.08 -12.00 -38.28
C MET A 1 53.73 -11.25 -38.21
N LYS A 2 53.15 -10.77 -39.33
CA LYS A 2 51.88 -10.00 -39.32
C LYS A 2 50.62 -10.82 -39.01
N MET A 3 50.47 -12.04 -39.55
CA MET A 3 49.24 -12.82 -39.40
C MET A 3 49.01 -13.37 -37.99
N LYS A 4 50.07 -13.82 -37.28
CA LYS A 4 49.93 -14.30 -35.90
C LYS A 4 49.46 -13.18 -34.96
N LYS A 5 49.93 -11.95 -35.17
CA LYS A 5 49.48 -10.77 -34.41
C LYS A 5 48.01 -10.43 -34.68
N LEU A 6 47.59 -10.51 -35.96
CA LEU A 6 46.18 -10.31 -36.33
C LEU A 6 45.26 -11.37 -35.70
N LEU A 7 45.72 -12.63 -35.67
CA LEU A 7 44.95 -13.74 -35.12
C LEU A 7 44.78 -13.60 -33.59
N VAL A 8 45.85 -13.21 -32.88
CA VAL A 8 45.77 -12.89 -31.44
C VAL A 8 44.86 -11.69 -31.18
N PHE A 9 44.91 -10.65 -32.03
CA PHE A 9 44.07 -9.48 -31.89
C PHE A 9 42.59 -9.77 -32.12
N LEU A 10 42.27 -10.59 -33.13
CA LEU A 10 40.91 -11.08 -33.38
C LEU A 10 40.39 -11.93 -32.22
N LEU A 11 41.23 -12.82 -31.69
CA LEU A 11 40.85 -13.67 -30.57
C LEU A 11 40.61 -12.84 -29.30
N PHE A 12 41.40 -11.80 -29.07
CA PHE A 12 41.21 -10.84 -27.98
C PHE A 12 39.90 -10.05 -28.13
N LEU A 13 39.58 -9.58 -29.33
CA LEU A 13 38.33 -8.87 -29.61
C LEU A 13 37.10 -9.76 -29.33
N VAL A 14 37.13 -11.01 -29.80
CA VAL A 14 36.05 -11.97 -29.55
C VAL A 14 35.89 -12.24 -28.05
N LEU A 15 37.00 -12.39 -27.33
CA LEU A 15 36.97 -12.58 -25.88
C LEU A 15 36.29 -11.40 -25.18
N MET A 16 36.68 -10.17 -25.54
CA MET A 16 36.11 -8.96 -24.96
C MET A 16 34.61 -8.84 -25.23
N THR A 17 34.15 -9.13 -26.45
CA THR A 17 32.72 -9.07 -26.78
C THR A 17 31.87 -10.07 -26.00
N VAL A 18 32.38 -11.29 -25.79
CA VAL A 18 31.69 -12.34 -25.02
C VAL A 18 31.64 -11.96 -23.54
N TYR A 19 32.71 -11.37 -22.99
CA TYR A 19 32.74 -10.90 -21.61
C TYR A 19 31.87 -9.65 -21.37
N THR A 20 31.68 -8.79 -22.37
CA THR A 20 30.79 -7.61 -22.23
C THR A 20 29.32 -7.97 -22.27
N ASP A 21 28.91 -8.95 -23.07
CA ASP A 21 27.54 -9.50 -23.02
C ASP A 21 27.27 -10.25 -21.70
N ALA A 22 28.33 -10.76 -21.07
CA ALA A 22 28.25 -11.36 -19.75
C ALA A 22 28.18 -10.35 -18.60
N ASN A 23 28.27 -9.03 -18.86
CA ASN A 23 27.87 -8.04 -17.86
C ASN A 23 26.35 -7.94 -17.94
N PRO A 24 25.59 -8.48 -16.97
CA PRO A 24 24.15 -8.45 -17.03
C PRO A 24 23.72 -7.01 -16.71
N LEU A 25 23.70 -6.14 -17.72
CA LEU A 25 22.78 -5.02 -17.73
C LEU A 25 21.40 -5.66 -17.74
N ILE A 26 20.90 -5.88 -16.53
CA ILE A 26 19.65 -6.54 -16.26
C ILE A 26 18.60 -5.89 -17.16
N LYS A 27 17.96 -6.68 -18.01
CA LYS A 27 16.87 -6.18 -18.87
C LYS A 27 15.85 -5.48 -18.01
N GLU A 28 15.37 -4.33 -18.49
CA GLU A 28 14.46 -3.47 -17.72
C GLU A 28 13.24 -4.24 -17.17
N SER A 29 12.72 -5.21 -17.93
CA SER A 29 11.63 -6.10 -17.51
C SER A 29 12.00 -6.94 -16.28
N PHE A 30 13.21 -7.51 -16.27
CA PHE A 30 13.70 -8.33 -15.17
C PHE A 30 14.04 -7.48 -13.94
N ALA A 31 14.59 -6.28 -14.14
CA ALA A 31 14.81 -5.31 -13.06
C ALA A 31 13.48 -4.93 -12.40
N LYS A 32 12.44 -4.65 -13.21
CA LYS A 32 11.10 -4.36 -12.70
C LYS A 32 10.50 -5.55 -11.95
N GLN A 33 10.72 -6.78 -12.43
CA GLN A 33 10.24 -7.99 -11.76
C GLN A 33 10.94 -8.21 -10.41
N LEU A 34 12.25 -8.00 -10.34
CA LEU A 34 13.04 -8.03 -9.10
C LEU A 34 12.60 -6.95 -8.10
N LEU A 35 12.34 -5.73 -8.57
CA LEU A 35 11.86 -4.66 -7.70
C LEU A 35 10.45 -4.95 -7.16
N ARG A 36 9.60 -5.64 -7.94
CA ARG A 36 8.25 -6.02 -7.53
C ARG A 36 8.27 -7.13 -6.47
N SER A 37 9.09 -8.17 -6.65
CA SER A 37 9.27 -9.21 -5.62
C SER A 37 9.83 -8.64 -4.32
N LYS A 38 10.84 -7.77 -4.40
CA LYS A 38 11.42 -7.12 -3.21
C LYS A 38 10.49 -6.16 -2.48
N ARG A 39 9.48 -5.58 -3.16
CA ARG A 39 8.46 -4.74 -2.50
C ARG A 39 7.47 -5.58 -1.69
N GLN A 40 7.23 -6.82 -2.11
CA GLN A 40 6.32 -7.76 -1.45
C GLN A 40 6.93 -8.43 -0.22
N GLU A 41 8.25 -8.58 -0.19
CA GLU A 41 9.02 -9.01 0.99
C GLU A 41 9.20 -7.92 2.05
N ARG A 42 8.85 -6.65 1.76
CA ARG A 42 8.92 -5.63 2.81
C ARG A 42 7.86 -5.94 3.86
N PRO A 43 8.22 -5.97 5.15
CA PRO A 43 7.22 -5.95 6.20
C PRO A 43 6.30 -4.74 5.98
N LEU A 44 5.00 -4.92 6.21
CA LEU A 44 4.05 -3.82 6.19
C LEU A 44 4.60 -2.66 7.02
N LYS A 45 4.36 -1.43 6.55
CA LYS A 45 4.82 -0.18 7.17
C LYS A 45 4.63 -0.26 8.69
N ALA A 46 5.68 0.11 9.44
CA ALA A 46 5.72 -0.01 10.89
C ALA A 46 4.43 0.51 11.53
N GLY A 47 3.68 -0.43 12.05
CA GLY A 47 2.44 -0.29 12.81
C GLY A 47 1.92 -1.69 13.13
N HIS A 48 1.33 -1.87 14.32
CA HIS A 48 0.70 -3.14 14.71
C HIS A 48 -0.32 -3.54 13.63
N PRO A 49 -0.46 -4.84 13.27
CA PRO A 49 -1.44 -5.27 12.26
C PRO A 49 -2.85 -4.70 12.50
N ASP A 50 -3.19 -4.44 13.76
CA ASP A 50 -4.50 -3.94 14.16
C ASP A 50 -4.54 -2.42 14.39
N GLU A 51 -3.43 -1.69 14.27
CA GLU A 51 -3.36 -0.24 14.51
C GLU A 51 -4.31 0.58 13.61
N PRO A 52 -4.40 0.35 12.28
CA PRO A 52 -5.39 1.06 11.46
C PRO A 52 -6.84 0.68 11.80
N MET A 53 -7.07 -0.56 12.24
CA MET A 53 -8.39 -1.02 12.64
C MET A 53 -8.79 -0.41 13.99
N ARG A 54 -7.85 -0.30 14.93
CA ARG A 54 -8.04 0.28 16.26
C ARG A 54 -8.37 1.77 16.18
N GLU A 55 -7.63 2.53 15.38
CA GLU A 55 -7.90 3.96 15.19
C GLU A 55 -9.27 4.20 14.54
N HIS A 56 -9.64 3.37 13.55
CA HIS A 56 -10.95 3.43 12.93
C HIS A 56 -12.07 3.11 13.92
N LEU A 57 -11.93 2.06 14.73
CA LEU A 57 -12.92 1.69 15.75
C LEU A 57 -13.10 2.77 16.82
N LEU A 58 -12.01 3.39 17.28
CA LEU A 58 -12.07 4.51 18.22
C LEU A 58 -12.78 5.72 17.62
N HIS A 59 -12.52 6.02 16.34
CA HIS A 59 -13.21 7.08 15.62
C HIS A 59 -14.71 6.81 15.48
N MET A 60 -15.09 5.58 15.10
CA MET A 60 -16.49 5.16 15.00
C MET A 60 -17.20 5.27 16.36
N GLN A 61 -16.54 4.86 17.44
CA GLN A 61 -17.10 4.97 18.79
C GLN A 61 -17.37 6.42 19.20
N ALA A 62 -16.46 7.35 18.88
CA ALA A 62 -16.65 8.77 19.16
C ALA A 62 -17.82 9.37 18.35
N LEU A 63 -18.01 8.92 17.10
CA LEU A 63 -19.16 9.31 16.28
C LEU A 63 -20.47 8.79 16.86
N ASP A 64 -20.51 7.55 17.32
CA ASP A 64 -21.70 6.96 17.95
C ASP A 64 -22.08 7.69 19.25
N GLN A 65 -21.09 8.04 20.08
CA GLN A 65 -21.33 8.84 21.29
C GLN A 65 -21.94 10.20 20.95
N ARG A 66 -21.37 10.91 19.97
CA ARG A 66 -21.92 12.20 19.52
C ARG A 66 -23.32 12.04 18.94
N ALA A 67 -23.58 10.96 18.18
CA ALA A 67 -24.91 10.69 17.64
C ALA A 67 -25.94 10.43 18.76
N GLN A 68 -25.55 9.73 19.83
CA GLN A 68 -26.41 9.51 21.00
C GLN A 68 -26.67 10.81 21.77
N GLU A 69 -25.65 11.63 21.99
CA GLU A 69 -25.78 12.93 22.67
C GLU A 69 -26.70 13.88 21.88
N THR A 70 -26.44 14.05 20.58
CA THR A 70 -27.26 14.90 19.71
C THR A 70 -28.69 14.38 19.56
N ASN A 71 -28.88 13.07 19.53
CA ASN A 71 -30.19 12.45 19.53
C ASN A 71 -30.94 12.74 20.85
N LEU A 72 -30.26 12.58 21.99
CA LEU A 72 -30.82 12.88 23.32
C LEU A 72 -31.16 14.37 23.47
N GLU A 73 -30.28 15.27 23.03
CA GLU A 73 -30.52 16.71 23.02
C GLU A 73 -31.73 17.07 22.16
N ASN A 74 -31.84 16.46 20.97
CA ASN A 74 -32.97 16.65 20.09
C ASN A 74 -34.27 16.10 20.72
N TRP A 75 -34.21 15.00 21.46
CA TRP A 75 -35.35 14.41 22.15
C TRP A 75 -35.81 15.22 23.38
N MET A 76 -34.87 15.84 24.08
CA MET A 76 -35.14 16.69 25.25
C MET A 76 -35.53 18.11 24.87
N ASN A 77 -35.48 18.46 23.59
CA ASN A 77 -35.89 19.78 23.10
C ASN A 77 -37.43 19.90 23.11
N PRO A 78 -38.02 20.83 23.90
CA PRO A 78 -39.47 21.03 23.98
C PRO A 78 -40.10 21.56 22.67
N HIS A 79 -39.29 22.00 21.71
CA HIS A 79 -39.73 22.41 20.37
C HIS A 79 -39.57 21.32 19.30
N CYS A 80 -39.22 20.10 19.69
CA CYS A 80 -39.01 19.01 18.75
C CYS A 80 -40.34 18.48 18.20
N PRO A 81 -40.47 18.24 16.87
CA PRO A 81 -41.69 17.68 16.31
C PRO A 81 -41.95 16.26 16.85
N PRO A 82 -43.21 15.79 16.91
CA PRO A 82 -43.59 14.53 17.58
C PRO A 82 -42.94 13.27 17.02
N ARG A 83 -42.34 13.32 15.82
CA ARG A 83 -41.54 12.20 15.26
C ARG A 83 -40.20 11.99 15.96
N CYS A 84 -39.79 12.94 16.80
CA CYS A 84 -38.53 12.93 17.53
C CYS A 84 -38.73 12.69 19.04
N ASP A 85 -39.97 12.53 19.51
CA ASP A 85 -40.25 12.12 20.88
C ASP A 85 -40.11 10.59 20.98
N ARG A 86 -39.20 10.12 21.83
CA ARG A 86 -38.97 8.70 22.09
C ARG A 86 -40.23 7.96 22.57
N ASN A 87 -41.13 8.66 23.25
CA ASN A 87 -42.36 8.08 23.77
C ASN A 87 -43.45 7.99 22.68
N TYR A 88 -43.26 8.67 21.54
CA TYR A 88 -44.18 8.68 20.41
C TYR A 88 -43.75 7.66 19.32
N GLY A 89 -43.25 6.50 19.76
CA GLY A 89 -43.14 5.33 18.89
C GLY A 89 -44.53 4.79 18.61
N HIS A 90 -44.92 4.68 17.34
CA HIS A 90 -46.12 3.94 16.95
C HIS A 90 -46.07 2.56 17.63
N PRO A 91 -47.09 2.15 18.40
CA PRO A 91 -47.10 0.82 18.99
C PRO A 91 -47.03 -0.22 17.87
N ILE A 92 -46.12 -1.18 18.01
CA ILE A 92 -46.05 -2.39 17.19
C ILE A 92 -47.11 -3.37 17.69
#